data_AF-A0A2V8PGS8-F1
#
_entry.id   AF-A0A2V8PGS8-F1
#
_cell.length_a   1.000
_cell.length_b   1.000
_cell.length_c   1.000
_cell.angle_alpha   90.00
_cell.angle_beta   90.00
_cell.angle_gamma   90.00
#
_symmetry.space_group_name_H-M   'P 1'
#
loop_
_entity.id
_entity.type
_entity.pdbx_description
1 polymer ?
#
loop_
_entity_poly.entity_id
_entity_poly.type
_entity_poly.pdbx_seq_one_letter_code
_entity_poly.pdbx_strand_id
1 'polypeptide(L)'
;MSFLARFRRKKSKEDLEVVRRALLLRAGRVGEATALGADEDGDGNLILSYSYTIGGVDYQAFQKLDSEQRLRENDYLPGAQVALRYDPHRPVNSFVV
;
A
#
# COMPACT_ATOMS: atom_id res chain seq x y z
N MET A 1 -30.92 15.06 -19.72
CA MET A 1 -29.45 15.21 -19.63
C MET A 1 -29.12 15.83 -18.28
N SER A 2 -28.59 15.03 -17.35
CA SER A 2 -28.48 15.40 -15.93
C SER A 2 -27.37 16.43 -15.68
N PHE A 3 -27.74 17.58 -15.12
CA PHE A 3 -26.84 18.66 -14.70
C PHE A 3 -25.88 18.26 -13.54
N LEU A 4 -26.12 17.12 -12.87
CA LEU A 4 -25.31 16.67 -11.74
C LEU A 4 -23.96 16.06 -12.13
N ALA A 5 -23.71 15.78 -13.41
CA ALA A 5 -22.43 15.21 -13.84
C ALA A 5 -21.25 16.21 -13.77
N ARG A 6 -21.53 17.51 -13.64
CA ARG A 6 -20.52 18.58 -13.75
C ARG A 6 -19.70 18.84 -12.46
N PHE A 7 -20.10 18.26 -11.33
CA PHE A 7 -19.42 18.43 -10.03
C PHE A 7 -18.55 17.26 -9.60
N ARG A 8 -18.34 16.25 -10.45
CA ARG A 8 -17.38 15.17 -10.15
C ARG A 8 -15.96 15.71 -10.34
N ARG A 9 -15.44 16.44 -9.34
CA ARG A 9 -13.99 16.71 -9.22
C ARG A 9 -13.27 15.39 -9.42
N LYS A 10 -12.38 15.32 -10.41
CA LYS A 10 -11.45 14.20 -10.53
C LYS A 10 -10.61 14.21 -9.24
N LYS A 11 -10.82 13.20 -8.37
CA LYS A 11 -9.99 13.00 -7.18
C LYS A 11 -8.53 12.94 -7.62
N SER A 12 -7.65 13.61 -6.88
CA SER A 12 -6.21 13.55 -7.14
C SER A 12 -5.71 12.10 -6.96
N LYS A 13 -4.52 11.77 -7.50
CA LYS A 13 -3.94 10.42 -7.29
C LYS A 13 -3.71 10.12 -5.80
N GLU A 14 -3.35 11.15 -5.04
CA GLU A 14 -3.15 11.07 -3.58
C GLU A 14 -4.47 10.76 -2.86
N ASP A 15 -5.56 11.42 -3.25
CA ASP A 15 -6.89 11.17 -2.69
C ASP A 15 -7.34 9.72 -2.93
N LEU A 16 -6.92 9.11 -4.04
CA LEU A 16 -7.25 7.72 -4.35
C LEU A 16 -6.45 6.73 -3.49
N GLU A 17 -5.15 6.98 -3.28
CA GLU A 17 -4.31 6.16 -2.38
C GLU A 17 -4.84 6.21 -0.94
N VAL A 18 -5.22 7.39 -0.44
CA VAL A 18 -5.80 7.54 0.90
C VAL A 18 -7.10 6.75 1.04
N VAL A 19 -7.99 6.83 0.05
CA VAL A 19 -9.24 6.05 0.03
C VAL A 19 -8.96 4.55 -0.03
N ARG A 20 -7.98 4.13 -0.84
CA ARG A 20 -7.57 2.73 -0.96
C ARG A 20 -7.09 2.17 0.37
N ARG A 21 -6.19 2.89 1.06
CA ARG A 21 -5.68 2.51 2.40
C ARG A 21 -6.80 2.46 3.42
N ALA A 22 -7.69 3.46 3.45
CA ALA A 22 -8.82 3.49 4.38
C ALA A 22 -9.77 2.27 4.20
N LEU A 23 -10.00 1.85 2.96
CA LEU A 23 -10.79 0.66 2.66
C LEU A 23 -10.10 -0.62 3.13
N LEU A 24 -8.80 -0.77 2.86
CA LEU A 24 -8.03 -1.93 3.29
C LEU A 24 -7.86 -1.99 4.82
N LEU A 25 -7.68 -0.86 5.50
CA LEU A 25 -7.67 -0.79 6.96
C LEU A 25 -8.99 -1.27 7.58
N ARG A 26 -10.12 -0.93 6.95
CA ARG A 26 -11.45 -1.26 7.45
C ARG A 26 -11.86 -2.71 7.16
N ALA A 27 -11.56 -3.22 5.97
CA ALA A 27 -12.15 -4.46 5.46
C ALA A 27 -11.12 -5.49 4.93
N GLY A 28 -9.85 -5.12 4.85
CA GLY A 28 -8.79 -6.02 4.41
C GLY A 28 -8.46 -7.08 5.45
N ARG A 29 -8.02 -8.26 4.99
CA ARG A 29 -7.46 -9.29 5.86
C ARG A 29 -6.03 -8.94 6.22
N VAL A 30 -5.63 -9.31 7.43
CA VAL A 30 -4.25 -9.21 7.88
C VAL A 30 -3.48 -10.41 7.34
N GLY A 31 -2.28 -10.14 6.84
CA GLY A 31 -1.30 -11.14 6.44
C GLY A 31 0.10 -10.69 6.80
N GLU A 32 1.09 -11.46 6.37
CA GLU A 32 2.49 -11.21 6.61
C GLU A 32 3.22 -11.07 5.27
N ALA A 33 4.09 -10.08 5.18
CA ALA A 33 4.93 -9.81 4.03
C ALA A 33 6.38 -9.78 4.45
N THR A 34 7.26 -10.14 3.52
CA THR A 34 8.70 -9.94 3.66
C THR A 34 9.07 -8.62 3.00
N ALA A 35 9.67 -7.71 3.78
CA ALA A 35 10.27 -6.49 3.25
C ALA A 35 11.48 -6.87 2.40
N LEU A 36 11.55 -6.34 1.18
CA LEU A 36 12.68 -6.50 0.28
C LEU A 36 13.67 -5.33 0.41
N GLY A 37 13.24 -4.25 1.06
CA GLY A 37 14.00 -3.03 1.26
C GLY A 37 13.15 -1.80 0.97
N ALA A 38 13.66 -0.63 1.36
CA ALA A 38 13.09 0.66 1.01
C ALA A 38 14.18 1.53 0.39
N ASP A 39 13.84 2.21 -0.71
CA ASP A 39 14.76 3.07 -1.46
C ASP A 39 14.14 4.45 -1.65
N GLU A 40 14.96 5.50 -1.70
CA GLU A 40 14.51 6.84 -2.06
C GLU A 40 14.29 6.98 -3.57
N ASP A 41 13.14 7.53 -3.97
CA ASP A 41 12.91 7.98 -5.34
C ASP A 41 13.61 9.32 -5.63
N GLY A 42 13.62 9.74 -6.89
CA GLY A 42 14.24 11.01 -7.31
C GLY A 42 13.61 12.27 -6.71
N ASP A 43 12.45 12.15 -6.05
CA ASP A 43 11.72 13.22 -5.38
C ASP A 43 11.88 13.15 -3.83
N GLY A 44 12.74 12.27 -3.30
CA GLY A 44 12.98 12.09 -1.87
C GLY A 44 11.88 11.35 -1.12
N ASN A 45 11.09 10.52 -1.82
CA ASN A 45 10.13 9.63 -1.18
C ASN A 45 10.71 8.24 -0.97
N LEU A 46 10.54 7.70 0.24
CA LEU A 46 10.87 6.31 0.51
C LEU A 46 9.82 5.38 -0.11
N ILE A 47 10.26 4.49 -1.00
CA ILE A 47 9.46 3.46 -1.65
C ILE A 47 9.85 2.11 -1.06
N LEU A 48 8.93 1.52 -0.30
CA LEU A 48 9.03 0.17 0.24
C LEU A 48 8.71 -0.86 -0.85
N SER A 49 9.58 -1.84 -0.99
CA SER A 49 9.36 -3.05 -1.79
C SER A 49 9.08 -4.22 -0.85
N TYR A 50 8.05 -5.01 -1.11
CA TYR A 50 7.72 -6.17 -0.28
C TYR A 50 7.10 -7.31 -1.11
N SER A 51 7.26 -8.54 -0.62
CA SER A 51 6.66 -9.74 -1.20
C SER A 51 5.79 -10.47 -0.18
N TYR A 52 4.78 -11.18 -0.66
CA TYR A 52 3.84 -11.92 0.18
C TYR A 52 3.18 -13.04 -0.63
N THR A 53 2.80 -14.12 0.05
CA THR A 53 2.18 -15.30 -0.58
C THR A 53 0.76 -15.46 -0.10
N ILE A 54 -0.22 -15.47 -1.03
CA ILE A 54 -1.64 -15.70 -0.71
C ILE A 54 -2.14 -16.88 -1.54
N GLY A 55 -2.62 -17.92 -0.87
CA GLY A 55 -3.15 -19.11 -1.56
C GLY A 55 -2.13 -19.83 -2.45
N GLY A 56 -0.84 -19.77 -2.11
CA GLY A 56 0.25 -20.35 -2.90
C GLY A 56 0.69 -19.52 -4.11
N VAL A 57 0.16 -18.30 -4.28
CA VAL A 57 0.59 -17.35 -5.30
C VAL A 57 1.45 -16.28 -4.65
N ASP A 58 2.64 -16.06 -5.20
CA ASP A 58 3.56 -15.03 -4.76
C ASP A 58 3.24 -13.70 -5.45
N TYR A 59 3.16 -12.66 -4.62
CA TYR A 59 2.93 -11.30 -5.04
C TYR A 59 4.10 -10.43 -4.59
N GLN A 60 4.37 -9.40 -5.39
CA GLN A 60 5.32 -8.35 -5.06
C GLN A 60 4.66 -7.01 -5.33
N ALA A 61 4.86 -6.06 -4.42
CA ALA A 61 4.28 -4.73 -4.52
C ALA A 61 5.25 -3.66 -4.02
N PHE A 62 4.96 -2.43 -4.43
CA PHE A 62 5.68 -1.24 -4.04
C PHE A 62 4.73 -0.27 -3.33
N GLN A 63 5.22 0.39 -2.30
CA GLN A 63 4.43 1.34 -1.50
C GLN A 63 5.28 2.55 -1.14
N LYS A 64 4.75 3.74 -1.40
CA LYS A 64 5.29 4.97 -0.84
C LYS A 64 5.03 5.01 0.67
N LEU A 65 6.08 5.13 1.48
CA LEU A 65 5.94 5.28 2.92
C LEU A 65 5.40 6.68 3.25
N ASP A 66 4.42 6.70 4.15
CA ASP A 66 3.94 7.94 4.75
C ASP A 66 4.89 8.44 5.85
N SER A 67 4.59 9.63 6.40
CA SER A 67 5.45 10.27 7.39
C SER A 67 5.64 9.45 8.66
N GLU A 68 4.64 8.67 9.09
CA GLU A 68 4.76 7.85 10.30
C GLU A 68 5.59 6.60 10.03
N GLN A 69 5.38 5.97 8.87
CA GLN A 69 6.16 4.80 8.45
C GLN A 69 7.64 5.16 8.23
N ARG A 70 7.94 6.36 7.71
CA ARG A 70 9.33 6.84 7.57
C ARG A 70 10.08 6.95 8.90
N LEU A 71 9.40 7.20 10.02
CA LEU A 71 10.04 7.21 11.35
C LEU A 71 10.50 5.82 11.80
N ARG A 72 10.00 4.76 11.15
CA ARG A 72 10.26 3.36 11.45
C ARG A 72 10.94 2.66 10.27
N GLU A 73 11.79 3.36 9.54
CA GLU A 73 12.50 2.82 8.37
C GLU A 73 13.23 1.49 8.67
N ASN A 74 13.79 1.36 9.88
CA ASN A 74 14.49 0.14 10.32
C ASN A 74 13.59 -1.11 10.38
N ASP A 75 12.27 -0.96 10.45
CA ASP A 75 11.32 -2.08 10.42
C ASP A 75 11.20 -2.67 9.00
N TYR A 76 11.71 -1.97 7.98
CA TYR A 76 11.60 -2.32 6.57
C TYR A 76 12.92 -2.77 5.94
N LEU A 77 13.89 -3.16 6.76
CA LEU A 77 15.14 -3.73 6.28
C LEU A 77 14.89 -5.01 5.47
N PRO A 78 15.70 -5.31 4.44
CA PRO A 78 15.55 -6.52 3.65
C PRO A 78 15.51 -7.78 4.52
N GLY A 79 14.48 -8.61 4.34
CA GLY A 79 14.21 -9.83 5.11
C GLY A 79 13.36 -9.63 6.36
N ALA A 80 13.03 -8.39 6.75
CA ALA A 80 12.13 -8.14 7.87
C ALA A 80 10.71 -8.63 7.55
N GLN A 81 10.04 -9.19 8.56
CA GLN A 81 8.63 -9.57 8.46
C GLN A 81 7.76 -8.39 8.88
N VAL A 82 6.83 -7.98 8.01
CA VAL A 82 5.95 -6.84 8.22
C VAL A 82 4.49 -7.24 8.07
N ALA A 83 3.64 -6.60 8.86
CA ALA A 83 2.20 -6.82 8.78
C ALA A 83 1.64 -6.12 7.53
N LEU A 84 0.87 -6.87 6.74
CA LEU A 84 0.20 -6.34 5.56
C LEU A 84 -1.31 -6.47 5.68
N ARG A 85 -2.04 -5.58 5.00
CA ARG A 85 -3.47 -5.74 4.75
C ARG A 85 -3.76 -5.84 3.28
N TYR A 86 -4.57 -6.83 2.91
CA TYR A 86 -4.95 -7.11 1.52
C TYR A 86 -6.44 -7.36 1.37
N ASP A 87 -6.95 -7.14 0.16
CA ASP A 87 -8.30 -7.54 -0.22
C ASP A 87 -8.33 -9.05 -0.56
N PRO A 88 -9.07 -9.90 0.16
CA PRO A 88 -9.13 -11.34 -0.10
C PRO A 88 -9.68 -11.70 -1.47
N HIS A 89 -10.52 -10.84 -2.06
CA HIS A 89 -11.07 -11.03 -3.40
C HIS A 89 -10.13 -10.51 -4.48
N ARG A 90 -9.18 -9.64 -4.13
CA ARG A 90 -8.19 -9.04 -5.03
C ARG A 90 -6.84 -8.90 -4.32
N PRO A 91 -6.08 -10.00 -4.14
CA PRO A 91 -4.86 -9.99 -3.32
C PRO A 91 -3.81 -8.96 -3.76
N VAL A 92 -3.76 -8.64 -5.05
CA VAL A 92 -2.91 -7.57 -5.63
C VAL A 92 -3.11 -6.22 -4.93
N ASN A 93 -4.32 -5.96 -4.43
CA ASN A 93 -4.61 -4.76 -3.67
C ASN A 93 -4.21 -4.97 -2.20
N SER A 94 -2.97 -4.60 -1.90
CA SER A 94 -2.38 -4.70 -0.57
C SER A 94 -1.63 -3.43 -0.17
N PHE A 95 -1.38 -3.31 1.12
CA PHE A 95 -0.46 -2.32 1.68
C PHE A 95 0.10 -2.82 3.02
N VAL A 96 1.31 -2.38 3.34
CA VAL A 96 1.97 -2.60 4.63
C VAL A 96 1.47 -1.56 5.62
N VAL A 97 1.09 -2.02 6.82
CA VAL A 97 0.47 -1.22 7.89
C VAL A 97 1.56 -0.59 8.75
#